data_AF-A0A7L3B378-F1
#
_entry.id   AF-A0A7L3B378-F1
#
_cell.length_a   1.000
_cell.length_b   1.000
_cell.length_c   1.000
_cell.angle_alpha   90.00
_cell.angle_beta   90.00
_cell.angle_gamma   90.00
#
_symmetry.space_group_name_H-M   'P 1'
#
loop_
_entity.id
_entity.type
_entity.pdbx_description
1 polymer ?
#
loop_
_entity_poly.entity_id
_entity_poly.type
_entity_poly.pdbx_seq_one_letter_code
_entity_poly.pdbx_strand_id
1 'polypeptide(L)'
;DLPEELSDASLLSSVDEAKQLVDAAYKRTRDRIKEHLQDDALTPVELLGYFKQPVAGTRAVVRAADYMETALTLLKEKLRWAVRGDFNVTDLLTLAQLEMIFKASGCDQQDKKINCDASHHYRTITGECNNRRNPSLGASNRALVRWLPAEYEDGVSVPHGWTEGKRFSGFPFPLVRKVSNEIVRFPPGDLRLDQQRSLMFMQWGQFIDHDLDFSPDTPARVTFSGQVDCETSCAKQPPCFPIKIPPNDPRIKNTRDCLPFFRSAPACTSGRAIRDQINALTSFLDGSVVYGSEVPLANKLRDRTNQLGLLAVNQNFTDRGKEYMPFDRMQKDPCLIVSKGAKIPCFLAGDSRANEMLGLMCMHTLFVREHNRLARALKRLNPHWNGEKLYQEARKILGAMIQV
;
A
#
# COMPACT_ATOMS: atom_id res chain seq x y z
N ASP A 1 29.08 -5.30 27.89
CA ASP A 1 28.55 -4.01 28.40
C ASP A 1 27.14 -3.72 27.91
N LEU A 2 26.12 -4.42 28.43
CA LEU A 2 24.71 -4.16 28.13
C LEU A 2 24.29 -2.68 28.35
N PRO A 3 24.80 -1.96 29.39
CA PRO A 3 24.47 -0.55 29.59
C PRO A 3 24.99 0.39 28.49
N GLU A 4 26.10 0.04 27.83
CA GLU A 4 26.69 0.87 26.78
C GLU A 4 25.90 0.76 25.47
N GLU A 5 25.50 -0.46 25.11
CA GLU A 5 24.68 -0.75 23.92
C GLU A 5 23.25 -0.19 24.03
N LEU A 6 22.76 0.00 25.25
CA LEU A 6 21.45 0.61 25.53
C LEU A 6 21.54 2.11 25.84
N SER A 7 22.72 2.73 25.69
CA SER A 7 22.84 4.19 25.85
C SER A 7 22.07 4.94 24.75
N ASP A 8 21.56 6.13 25.07
CA ASP A 8 20.82 6.97 24.11
C ASP A 8 21.62 7.21 22.82
N ALA A 9 22.95 7.36 22.94
CA ALA A 9 23.86 7.52 21.81
C ALA A 9 23.87 6.28 20.89
N SER A 10 23.92 5.06 21.46
CA SER A 10 23.90 3.80 20.68
C SER A 10 22.54 3.58 20.01
N LEU A 11 21.44 3.92 20.70
CA LEU A 11 20.09 3.83 20.15
C LEU A 11 19.92 4.76 18.95
N LEU A 12 20.32 6.03 19.09
CA LEU A 12 20.27 7.01 17.99
C LEU A 12 21.20 6.62 16.83
N SER A 13 22.39 6.12 17.13
CA SER A 13 23.31 5.60 16.10
C SER A 13 22.68 4.45 15.30
N SER A 14 21.95 3.55 15.96
CA SER A 14 21.24 2.46 15.29
C SER A 14 20.09 2.94 14.41
N VAL A 15 19.43 4.05 14.78
CA VAL A 15 18.43 4.69 13.93
C VAL A 15 19.07 5.33 12.69
N ASP A 16 20.21 5.99 12.84
CA ASP A 16 20.91 6.61 11.70
C ASP A 16 21.47 5.57 10.73
N GLU A 17 21.99 4.46 11.25
CA GLU A 17 22.39 3.29 10.45
C GLU A 17 21.18 2.71 9.70
N ALA A 18 20.04 2.52 10.39
CA ALA A 18 18.81 2.05 9.77
C ALA A 18 18.34 2.96 8.63
N LYS A 19 18.44 4.29 8.80
CA LYS A 19 18.10 5.25 7.74
C LYS A 19 18.92 5.04 6.49
N GLN A 20 20.25 4.92 6.64
CA GLN A 20 21.16 4.71 5.52
C GLN A 20 20.84 3.40 4.76
N LEU A 21 20.62 2.30 5.49
CA LEU A 21 20.31 1.00 4.89
C LEU A 21 18.96 1.00 4.14
N VAL A 22 17.92 1.56 4.76
CA VAL A 22 16.58 1.65 4.16
C VAL A 22 16.60 2.54 2.91
N ASP A 23 17.22 3.73 2.99
CA ASP A 23 17.29 4.63 1.83
C ASP A 23 18.13 4.04 0.69
N ALA A 24 19.20 3.31 1.00
CA ALA A 24 19.99 2.60 -0.01
C ALA A 24 19.17 1.49 -0.70
N ALA A 25 18.43 0.68 0.06
CA ALA A 25 17.57 -0.37 -0.48
C ALA A 25 16.42 0.18 -1.34
N TYR A 26 15.79 1.28 -0.90
CA TYR A 26 14.75 1.96 -1.66
C TYR A 26 15.30 2.56 -2.96
N LYS A 27 16.47 3.19 -2.89
CA LYS A 27 17.15 3.73 -4.07
C LYS A 27 17.45 2.64 -5.07
N ARG A 28 18.07 1.53 -4.64
CA ARG A 28 18.40 0.39 -5.50
C ARG A 28 17.16 -0.19 -6.17
N THR A 29 16.08 -0.37 -5.42
CA THR A 29 14.80 -0.86 -5.96
C THR A 29 14.25 0.07 -7.03
N ARG A 30 14.17 1.37 -6.74
CA ARG A 30 13.66 2.36 -7.67
C ARG A 30 14.50 2.42 -8.94
N ASP A 31 15.82 2.39 -8.81
CA ASP A 31 16.74 2.46 -9.94
C ASP A 31 16.62 1.20 -10.83
N ARG A 32 16.46 0.00 -10.23
CA ARG A 32 16.16 -1.25 -10.96
C ARG A 32 14.83 -1.21 -11.70
N ILE A 33 13.74 -0.78 -11.03
CA ILE A 33 12.43 -0.62 -11.69
C ILE A 33 12.55 0.35 -12.87
N LYS A 34 13.32 1.43 -12.70
CA LYS A 34 13.64 2.39 -13.77
C LYS A 34 14.29 1.68 -14.96
N GLU A 35 15.28 0.84 -14.72
CA GLU A 35 16.06 0.13 -15.74
C GLU A 35 15.20 -0.91 -16.47
N HIS A 36 14.47 -1.76 -15.74
CA HIS A 36 13.57 -2.75 -16.36
C HIS A 36 12.44 -2.11 -17.17
N LEU A 37 11.97 -0.92 -16.77
CA LEU A 37 11.04 -0.10 -17.56
C LEU A 37 11.66 0.47 -18.84
N GLN A 38 12.98 0.67 -18.89
CA GLN A 38 13.69 1.14 -20.10
C GLN A 38 13.96 0.03 -21.09
N ASP A 39 14.28 -1.15 -20.57
CA ASP A 39 14.69 -2.29 -21.40
C ASP A 39 13.52 -3.18 -21.82
N ASP A 40 12.27 -2.73 -21.59
CA ASP A 40 11.03 -3.50 -21.81
C ASP A 40 11.05 -4.90 -21.16
N ALA A 41 11.73 -5.00 -20.01
CA ALA A 41 12.08 -6.27 -19.36
C ALA A 41 11.20 -6.62 -18.15
N LEU A 42 10.14 -5.85 -17.87
CA LEU A 42 9.26 -6.13 -16.72
C LEU A 42 8.57 -7.49 -16.86
N THR A 43 8.75 -8.33 -15.85
CA THR A 43 7.96 -9.55 -15.67
C THR A 43 6.53 -9.21 -15.25
N PRO A 44 5.55 -10.12 -15.44
CA PRO A 44 4.19 -9.89 -14.95
C PRO A 44 4.09 -9.64 -13.44
N VAL A 45 5.01 -10.24 -12.65
CA VAL A 45 5.06 -10.03 -11.19
C VAL A 45 5.52 -8.62 -10.85
N GLU A 46 6.55 -8.11 -11.52
CA GLU A 46 7.03 -6.75 -11.30
C GLU A 46 6.03 -5.70 -11.78
N LEU A 47 5.34 -5.96 -12.89
CA LEU A 47 4.24 -5.12 -13.39
C LEU A 47 3.14 -4.97 -12.33
N LEU A 48 2.64 -6.07 -11.78
CA LEU A 48 1.62 -6.03 -10.73
C LEU A 48 2.16 -5.43 -9.42
N GLY A 49 3.43 -5.73 -9.09
CA GLY A 49 4.11 -5.17 -7.93
C GLY A 49 4.28 -3.65 -8.00
N TYR A 50 4.35 -3.07 -9.20
CA TYR A 50 4.46 -1.63 -9.43
C TYR A 50 3.26 -0.87 -8.87
N PHE A 51 2.04 -1.32 -9.19
CA PHE A 51 0.80 -0.68 -8.71
C PHE A 51 0.61 -0.81 -7.20
N LYS A 52 1.37 -1.71 -6.56
CA LYS A 52 1.37 -1.97 -5.12
C LYS A 52 2.45 -1.21 -4.34
N GLN A 53 3.29 -0.41 -5.02
CA GLN A 53 4.31 0.40 -4.36
C GLN A 53 3.68 1.67 -3.74
N PRO A 54 4.10 2.07 -2.53
CA PRO A 54 3.64 3.30 -1.94
C PRO A 54 4.27 4.50 -2.66
N VAL A 55 3.47 5.55 -2.84
CA VAL A 55 3.87 6.79 -3.52
C VAL A 55 3.73 7.99 -2.58
N ALA A 56 4.31 9.13 -2.97
CA ALA A 56 4.10 10.42 -2.31
C ALA A 56 4.16 10.37 -0.75
N GLY A 57 3.09 10.77 -0.06
CA GLY A 57 3.00 10.82 1.40
C GLY A 57 3.00 9.43 2.04
N THR A 58 2.30 8.47 1.43
CA THR A 58 2.31 7.06 1.85
C THR A 58 3.74 6.53 1.96
N ARG A 59 4.58 6.80 0.96
CA ARG A 59 5.99 6.37 0.96
C ARG A 59 6.80 7.00 2.09
N ALA A 60 6.51 8.24 2.48
CA ALA A 60 7.20 8.90 3.58
C ALA A 60 6.86 8.25 4.93
N VAL A 61 5.59 7.93 5.15
CA VAL A 61 5.13 7.22 6.35
C VAL A 61 5.71 5.82 6.44
N VAL A 62 5.62 5.04 5.35
CA VAL A 62 6.17 3.67 5.29
C VAL A 62 7.68 3.68 5.56
N ARG A 63 8.40 4.67 5.02
CA ARG A 63 9.83 4.79 5.23
C ARG A 63 10.20 5.02 6.70
N ALA A 64 9.45 5.86 7.41
CA ALA A 64 9.65 6.07 8.85
C ALA A 64 9.44 4.77 9.64
N ALA A 65 8.40 3.99 9.29
CA ALA A 65 8.15 2.70 9.92
C ALA A 65 9.26 1.67 9.63
N ASP A 66 9.76 1.61 8.39
CA ASP A 66 10.90 0.76 8.02
C ASP A 66 12.20 1.18 8.75
N TYR A 67 12.43 2.48 8.95
CA TYR A 67 13.56 2.95 9.78
C TYR A 67 13.46 2.44 11.22
N MET A 68 12.27 2.53 11.82
CA MET A 68 12.03 2.06 13.19
C MET A 68 12.25 0.55 13.31
N GLU A 69 11.64 -0.27 12.44
CA GLU A 69 11.81 -1.72 12.50
C GLU A 69 13.24 -2.17 12.22
N THR A 70 13.92 -1.52 11.27
CA THR A 70 15.32 -1.82 10.95
C THR A 70 16.22 -1.45 12.13
N ALA A 71 15.99 -0.32 12.80
CA ALA A 71 16.72 0.08 13.99
C ALA A 71 16.56 -0.94 15.13
N LEU A 72 15.33 -1.42 15.39
CA LEU A 72 15.07 -2.46 16.38
C LEU A 72 15.75 -3.79 16.01
N THR A 73 15.82 -4.12 14.73
CA THR A 73 16.53 -5.31 14.24
C THR A 73 18.04 -5.20 14.47
N LEU A 74 18.65 -4.06 14.12
CA LEU A 74 20.08 -3.79 14.37
C LEU A 74 20.41 -3.85 15.86
N LEU A 75 19.57 -3.26 16.71
CA LEU A 75 19.72 -3.33 18.16
C LEU A 75 19.64 -4.77 18.67
N LYS A 76 18.68 -5.56 18.17
CA LYS A 76 18.59 -6.98 18.50
C LYS A 76 19.88 -7.71 18.16
N GLU A 77 20.47 -7.44 16.99
CA GLU A 77 21.73 -8.06 16.56
C GLU A 77 22.92 -7.66 17.44
N LYS A 78 23.06 -6.37 17.79
CA LYS A 78 24.11 -5.88 18.71
C LYS A 78 24.01 -6.54 20.09
N LEU A 79 22.78 -6.70 20.59
CA LEU A 79 22.51 -7.26 21.92
C LEU A 79 22.60 -8.80 22.00
N ARG A 80 22.66 -9.52 20.87
CA ARG A 80 22.77 -11.02 20.86
C ARG A 80 23.96 -11.55 21.65
N TRP A 81 25.04 -10.79 21.74
CA TRP A 81 26.24 -11.20 22.48
C TRP A 81 26.12 -10.96 23.99
N ALA A 82 25.26 -10.01 24.39
CA ALA A 82 25.09 -9.60 25.78
C ALA A 82 23.90 -10.30 26.46
N VAL A 83 22.87 -10.68 25.70
CA VAL A 83 21.66 -11.34 26.19
C VAL A 83 21.62 -12.78 25.70
N ARG A 84 21.63 -13.74 26.63
CA ARG A 84 21.58 -15.17 26.28
C ARG A 84 20.15 -15.61 25.96
N GLY A 85 20.00 -16.38 24.88
CA GLY A 85 18.72 -16.97 24.46
C GLY A 85 17.91 -16.08 23.53
N ASP A 86 16.69 -16.52 23.21
CA ASP A 86 15.75 -15.72 22.44
C ASP A 86 15.16 -14.61 23.31
N PHE A 87 15.23 -13.37 22.83
CA PHE A 87 14.64 -12.22 23.49
C PHE A 87 13.97 -11.30 22.48
N ASN A 88 13.04 -10.48 23.00
CA ASN A 88 12.49 -9.37 22.28
C ASN A 88 13.23 -8.09 22.68
N VAL A 89 13.78 -7.38 21.69
CA VAL A 89 14.55 -6.15 21.93
C VAL A 89 13.74 -5.09 22.66
N THR A 90 12.42 -5.07 22.48
CA THR A 90 11.58 -4.05 23.12
C THR A 90 11.32 -4.30 24.60
N ASP A 91 11.53 -5.53 25.07
CA ASP A 91 11.44 -5.85 26.49
C ASP A 91 12.66 -5.33 27.26
N LEU A 92 13.72 -4.94 26.55
CA LEU A 92 14.97 -4.39 27.09
C LEU A 92 15.01 -2.86 27.04
N LEU A 93 14.05 -2.23 26.37
CA LEU A 93 13.99 -0.77 26.19
C LEU A 93 12.95 -0.17 27.13
N THR A 94 13.32 0.95 27.77
CA THR A 94 12.35 1.76 28.50
C THR A 94 11.38 2.47 27.55
N LEU A 95 10.23 2.90 28.05
CA LEU A 95 9.27 3.69 27.26
C LEU A 95 9.90 4.97 26.69
N ALA A 96 10.79 5.62 27.44
CA ALA A 96 11.50 6.82 26.99
C ALA A 96 12.46 6.54 25.82
N GLN A 97 13.16 5.41 25.88
CA GLN A 97 14.05 4.97 24.79
C GLN A 97 13.26 4.57 23.53
N LEU A 98 12.13 3.88 23.69
CA LEU A 98 11.23 3.58 22.57
C LEU A 98 10.68 4.86 21.94
N GLU A 99 10.26 5.83 22.74
CA GLU A 99 9.79 7.13 22.25
C GLU A 99 10.91 7.92 21.55
N MET A 100 12.15 7.81 22.02
CA MET A 100 13.31 8.41 21.37
C MET A 100 13.55 7.82 19.98
N ILE A 101 13.55 6.49 19.84
CA ILE A 101 13.67 5.80 18.54
C ILE A 101 12.49 6.18 17.63
N PHE A 102 11.28 6.22 18.17
CA PHE A 102 10.06 6.60 17.45
C PHE A 102 10.16 8.01 16.86
N LYS A 103 10.61 9.00 17.65
CA LYS A 103 10.85 10.37 17.16
C LYS A 103 12.01 10.44 16.16
N ALA A 104 13.13 9.78 16.45
CA ALA A 104 14.31 9.79 15.59
C ALA A 104 14.05 9.15 14.21
N SER A 105 13.16 8.16 14.13
CA SER A 105 12.71 7.55 12.87
C SER A 105 11.73 8.42 12.07
N GLY A 106 11.13 9.44 12.68
CA GLY A 106 10.10 10.28 12.07
C GLY A 106 8.69 9.70 12.15
N CYS A 107 8.46 8.66 12.95
CA CYS A 107 7.13 8.11 13.19
C CYS A 107 6.21 9.09 13.95
N ASP A 108 6.77 10.01 14.72
CA ASP A 108 6.05 11.06 15.47
C ASP A 108 5.24 12.02 14.58
N GLN A 109 5.56 12.09 13.29
CA GLN A 109 4.82 12.89 12.32
C GLN A 109 3.35 12.47 12.23
N GLN A 110 3.04 11.20 12.52
CA GLN A 110 1.67 10.68 12.54
C GLN A 110 0.89 11.05 13.80
N ASP A 111 1.58 11.44 14.87
CA ASP A 111 1.00 11.82 16.16
C ASP A 111 0.79 13.34 16.27
N LYS A 112 1.12 14.09 15.22
CA LYS A 112 0.87 15.54 15.16
C LYS A 112 -0.60 15.84 15.39
N LYS A 113 -0.85 16.86 16.22
CA LYS A 113 -2.20 17.33 16.53
C LYS A 113 -2.93 17.76 15.24
N ILE A 114 -4.02 17.07 14.95
CA ILE A 114 -4.92 17.40 13.84
C ILE A 114 -5.87 18.50 14.32
N ASN A 115 -5.83 19.66 13.67
CA ASN A 115 -6.75 20.76 13.93
C ASN A 115 -7.95 20.65 13.00
N CYS A 116 -9.13 20.38 13.58
CA CYS A 116 -10.37 20.25 12.83
C CYS A 116 -11.14 21.56 12.81
N ASP A 117 -11.38 22.08 11.62
CA ASP A 117 -12.26 23.22 11.42
C ASP A 117 -13.72 22.77 11.47
N ALA A 118 -14.43 23.18 12.54
CA ALA A 118 -15.84 22.86 12.72
C ALA A 118 -16.76 23.50 11.67
N SER A 119 -16.29 24.51 10.94
CA SER A 119 -17.03 25.16 9.87
C SER A 119 -16.93 24.43 8.53
N HIS A 120 -16.04 23.43 8.41
CA HIS A 120 -15.87 22.69 7.18
C HIS A 120 -17.03 21.70 6.96
N HIS A 121 -17.81 21.91 5.90
CA HIS A 121 -19.04 21.13 5.62
C HIS A 121 -18.81 19.84 4.81
N TYR A 122 -17.59 19.61 4.34
CA TYR A 122 -17.24 18.47 3.49
C TYR A 122 -16.22 17.56 4.16
N ARG A 123 -16.20 16.30 3.72
CA ARG A 123 -15.16 15.34 4.10
C ARG A 123 -13.80 15.88 3.67
N THR A 124 -12.78 15.70 4.50
CA THR A 124 -11.39 15.90 4.09
C THR A 124 -11.01 14.84 3.04
N ILE A 125 -9.93 15.07 2.30
CA ILE A 125 -9.39 14.06 1.36
C ILE A 125 -8.71 12.91 2.11
N THR A 126 -8.12 13.21 3.27
CA THR A 126 -7.37 12.24 4.09
C THR A 126 -8.26 11.43 5.01
N GLY A 127 -9.56 11.72 5.10
CA GLY A 127 -10.47 11.12 6.09
C GLY A 127 -10.34 11.68 7.51
N GLU A 128 -9.34 12.53 7.77
CA GLU A 128 -9.15 13.21 9.05
C GLU A 128 -10.37 14.07 9.42
N CYS A 129 -10.57 14.28 10.72
CA CYS A 129 -11.66 15.07 11.30
C CYS A 129 -13.07 14.50 11.09
N ASN A 130 -13.21 13.29 10.55
CA ASN A 130 -14.51 12.60 10.52
C ASN A 130 -15.03 12.33 11.94
N ASN A 131 -14.20 11.71 12.78
CA ASN A 131 -14.49 11.54 14.19
C ASN A 131 -14.02 12.77 14.98
N ARG A 132 -14.97 13.51 15.56
CA ARG A 132 -14.70 14.77 16.28
C ARG A 132 -13.88 14.61 17.56
N ARG A 133 -13.92 13.42 18.19
CA ARG A 133 -13.19 13.14 19.44
C ARG A 133 -11.78 12.62 19.15
N ASN A 134 -11.64 11.79 18.13
CA ASN A 134 -10.36 11.25 17.68
C ASN A 134 -10.21 11.51 16.17
N PRO A 135 -9.69 12.68 15.78
CA PRO A 135 -9.64 13.14 14.39
C PRO A 135 -8.95 12.20 13.41
N SER A 136 -8.10 11.30 13.89
CA SER A 136 -7.36 10.35 13.06
C SER A 136 -8.09 9.04 12.75
N LEU A 137 -9.22 8.73 13.40
CA LEU A 137 -9.91 7.47 13.17
C LEU A 137 -10.47 7.39 11.74
N GLY A 138 -10.04 6.38 10.99
CA GLY A 138 -10.41 6.16 9.59
C GLY A 138 -9.63 7.01 8.58
N ALA A 139 -8.66 7.79 9.04
CA ALA A 139 -7.79 8.56 8.14
C ALA A 139 -6.80 7.66 7.39
N SER A 140 -6.44 8.09 6.18
CA SER A 140 -5.44 7.41 5.35
C SER A 140 -4.04 7.43 5.96
N ASN A 141 -3.21 6.51 5.49
CA ASN A 141 -1.83 6.32 5.92
C ASN A 141 -1.66 5.99 7.40
N ARG A 142 -2.59 5.23 7.98
CA ARG A 142 -2.52 4.78 9.38
C ARG A 142 -2.54 3.27 9.50
N ALA A 143 -2.12 2.76 10.65
CA ALA A 143 -2.20 1.34 10.95
C ALA A 143 -3.63 0.82 10.81
N LEU A 144 -3.79 -0.37 10.22
CA LEU A 144 -5.03 -1.12 10.28
C LEU A 144 -5.39 -1.40 11.74
N VAL A 145 -6.68 -1.36 12.07
CA VAL A 145 -7.14 -1.72 13.40
C VAL A 145 -7.05 -3.23 13.61
N ARG A 146 -6.61 -3.63 14.80
CA ARG A 146 -6.61 -5.02 15.23
C ARG A 146 -7.85 -5.33 16.05
N TRP A 147 -8.71 -6.23 15.57
CA TRP A 147 -9.83 -6.78 16.36
C TRP A 147 -9.36 -7.85 17.35
N LEU A 148 -8.28 -8.56 17.02
CA LEU A 148 -7.59 -9.50 17.89
C LEU A 148 -6.09 -9.15 17.92
N PRO A 149 -5.37 -9.50 19.00
CA PRO A 149 -3.92 -9.37 19.06
C PRO A 149 -3.22 -10.02 17.84
N ALA A 150 -2.08 -9.48 17.44
CA ALA A 150 -1.29 -10.07 16.36
C ALA A 150 -0.73 -11.43 16.78
N GLU A 151 -0.75 -12.40 15.87
CA GLU A 151 -0.09 -13.69 16.04
C GLU A 151 1.10 -13.76 15.07
N TYR A 152 2.28 -13.50 15.62
CA TYR A 152 3.56 -13.68 14.94
C TYR A 152 4.34 -14.82 15.60
N GLU A 153 5.19 -15.47 14.82
CA GLU A 153 6.01 -16.59 15.24
C GLU A 153 6.94 -16.24 16.41
N ASP A 154 7.40 -14.99 16.47
CA ASP A 154 8.21 -14.42 17.55
C ASP A 154 7.41 -13.47 18.46
N GLY A 155 6.09 -13.37 18.27
CA GLY A 155 5.22 -12.45 19.00
C GLY A 155 5.32 -10.98 18.56
N VAL A 156 6.18 -10.65 17.59
CA VAL A 156 6.48 -9.24 17.23
C VAL A 156 6.25 -8.98 15.76
N SER A 157 6.99 -9.65 14.87
CA SER A 157 6.97 -9.32 13.44
C SER A 157 7.32 -10.48 12.52
N VAL A 158 7.84 -11.60 13.01
CA VAL A 158 8.21 -12.74 12.15
C VAL A 158 6.94 -13.54 11.82
N PRO A 159 6.54 -13.68 10.54
CA PRO A 159 5.32 -14.42 10.18
C PRO A 159 5.47 -15.92 10.47
N HIS A 160 4.35 -16.60 10.73
CA HIS A 160 4.35 -18.06 10.83
C HIS A 160 4.83 -18.73 9.54
N GLY A 161 5.63 -19.78 9.68
CA GLY A 161 6.26 -20.47 8.55
C GLY A 161 7.55 -19.80 8.08
N TRP A 162 8.05 -18.82 8.83
CA TRP A 162 9.37 -18.24 8.60
C TRP A 162 10.47 -19.25 8.94
N THR A 163 10.50 -19.73 10.19
CA THR A 163 11.50 -20.69 10.66
C THR A 163 11.14 -22.11 10.24
N GLU A 164 12.05 -22.79 9.55
CA GLU A 164 11.82 -24.17 9.09
C GLU A 164 11.71 -25.12 10.30
N GLY A 165 10.69 -25.98 10.28
CA GLY A 165 10.41 -26.92 11.38
C GLY A 165 9.66 -26.35 12.58
N LYS A 166 9.50 -25.02 12.70
CA LYS A 166 8.71 -24.43 13.78
C LYS A 166 7.23 -24.77 13.59
N ARG A 167 6.62 -25.32 14.65
CA ARG A 167 5.23 -25.75 14.66
C ARG A 167 4.32 -24.60 15.06
N PHE A 168 3.12 -24.58 14.49
CA PHE A 168 2.02 -23.73 14.91
C PHE A 168 0.93 -24.62 15.52
N SER A 169 0.58 -24.37 16.78
CA SER A 169 -0.41 -25.19 17.52
C SER A 169 -0.12 -26.69 17.50
N GLY A 170 1.17 -27.08 17.56
CA GLY A 170 1.60 -28.48 17.55
C GLY A 170 1.77 -29.12 16.16
N PHE A 171 1.41 -28.42 15.08
CA PHE A 171 1.46 -28.93 13.71
C PHE A 171 2.49 -28.18 12.83
N PRO A 172 3.09 -28.85 11.83
CA PRO A 172 3.89 -28.16 10.82
C PRO A 172 3.04 -27.17 10.02
N PHE A 173 3.58 -25.97 9.78
CA PHE A 173 2.90 -24.98 8.96
C PHE A 173 2.93 -25.41 7.47
N PRO A 174 1.77 -25.53 6.79
CA PRO A 174 1.73 -26.02 5.41
C PRO A 174 2.31 -24.99 4.44
N LEU A 175 2.94 -25.46 3.36
CA LEU A 175 3.36 -24.58 2.27
C LEU A 175 2.12 -24.00 1.57
N VAL A 176 2.02 -22.67 1.49
CA VAL A 176 0.86 -21.99 0.88
C VAL A 176 0.62 -22.40 -0.57
N ARG A 177 1.69 -22.68 -1.33
CA ARG A 177 1.58 -23.20 -2.69
C ARG A 177 1.04 -24.63 -2.74
N LYS A 178 1.35 -25.47 -1.74
CA LYS A 178 0.79 -26.83 -1.63
C LYS A 178 -0.71 -26.77 -1.38
N VAL A 179 -1.14 -25.92 -0.44
CA VAL A 179 -2.57 -25.64 -0.18
C VAL A 179 -3.27 -25.18 -1.46
N SER A 180 -2.67 -24.24 -2.20
CA SER A 180 -3.19 -23.80 -3.50
C SER A 180 -3.32 -24.95 -4.51
N ASN A 181 -2.32 -25.83 -4.60
CA ASN A 181 -2.31 -26.94 -5.55
C ASN A 181 -3.33 -28.05 -5.21
N GLU A 182 -3.52 -28.35 -3.93
CA GLU A 182 -4.34 -29.48 -3.48
C GLU A 182 -5.79 -29.10 -3.18
N ILE A 183 -6.06 -27.84 -2.81
CA ILE A 183 -7.40 -27.41 -2.36
C ILE A 183 -8.03 -26.40 -3.31
N VAL A 184 -7.27 -25.39 -3.77
CA VAL A 184 -7.85 -24.26 -4.54
C VAL A 184 -7.93 -24.56 -6.04
N ARG A 185 -6.96 -25.32 -6.56
CA ARG A 185 -6.86 -25.61 -7.99
C ARG A 185 -8.02 -26.48 -8.47
N PHE A 186 -8.66 -26.07 -9.57
CA PHE A 186 -9.66 -26.86 -10.29
C PHE A 186 -9.38 -26.85 -11.81
N PRO A 187 -9.81 -27.87 -12.57
CA PRO A 187 -9.74 -27.88 -14.03
C PRO A 187 -10.62 -26.78 -14.65
N PRO A 188 -10.17 -26.05 -15.70
CA PRO A 188 -10.99 -25.01 -16.34
C PRO A 188 -12.36 -25.49 -16.84
N GLY A 189 -12.48 -26.76 -17.25
CA GLY A 189 -13.76 -27.37 -17.67
C GLY A 189 -14.79 -27.53 -16.54
N ASP A 190 -14.35 -27.48 -15.28
CA ASP A 190 -15.21 -27.56 -14.10
C ASP A 190 -15.66 -26.18 -13.61
N LEU A 191 -15.29 -25.11 -14.31
CA LEU A 191 -15.76 -23.76 -13.99
C LEU A 191 -17.30 -23.73 -13.97
N ARG A 192 -17.86 -23.26 -12.86
CA ARG A 192 -19.30 -23.03 -12.69
C ARG A 192 -19.58 -21.54 -12.65
N LEU A 193 -20.37 -21.05 -13.59
CA LEU A 193 -20.85 -19.68 -13.57
C LEU A 193 -22.00 -19.55 -12.57
N ASP A 194 -21.96 -18.49 -11.78
CA ASP A 194 -23.09 -18.12 -10.93
C ASP A 194 -24.28 -17.71 -11.81
N GLN A 195 -25.40 -18.41 -11.66
CA GLN A 195 -26.61 -18.19 -12.46
C GLN A 195 -27.46 -17.01 -11.94
N GLN A 196 -27.12 -16.45 -10.78
CA GLN A 196 -27.87 -15.41 -10.09
C GLN A 196 -27.08 -14.12 -9.88
N ARG A 197 -25.84 -14.05 -10.36
CA ARG A 197 -24.99 -12.85 -10.24
C ARG A 197 -24.35 -12.53 -11.58
N SER A 198 -24.43 -11.26 -11.98
CA SER A 198 -23.68 -10.77 -13.13
C SER A 198 -22.22 -10.55 -12.76
N LEU A 199 -21.34 -10.43 -13.76
CA LEU A 199 -19.93 -10.11 -13.51
C LEU A 199 -19.72 -8.75 -12.79
N MET A 200 -20.71 -7.85 -12.89
CA MET A 200 -20.71 -6.58 -12.14
C MET A 200 -20.70 -6.81 -10.63
N PHE A 201 -21.25 -7.92 -10.12
CA PHE A 201 -21.18 -8.27 -8.71
C PHE A 201 -19.72 -8.37 -8.22
N MET A 202 -18.88 -9.10 -8.97
CA MET A 202 -17.45 -9.21 -8.68
C MET A 202 -16.75 -7.86 -8.84
N GLN A 203 -17.04 -7.16 -9.94
CA GLN A 203 -16.36 -5.90 -10.26
C GLN A 203 -16.65 -4.79 -9.24
N TRP A 204 -17.90 -4.70 -8.75
CA TRP A 204 -18.28 -3.79 -7.68
C TRP A 204 -17.56 -4.13 -6.37
N GLY A 205 -17.44 -5.41 -6.04
CA GLY A 205 -16.67 -5.86 -4.87
C GLY A 205 -15.23 -5.36 -4.89
N GLN A 206 -14.52 -5.52 -6.02
CA GLN A 206 -13.16 -5.00 -6.16
C GLN A 206 -13.11 -3.46 -6.11
N PHE A 207 -14.06 -2.78 -6.76
CA PHE A 207 -14.09 -1.32 -6.76
C PHE A 207 -14.30 -0.74 -5.34
N ILE A 208 -15.12 -1.40 -4.52
CA ILE A 208 -15.37 -1.04 -3.13
C ILE A 208 -14.16 -1.36 -2.22
N ASP A 209 -13.53 -2.53 -2.40
CA ASP A 209 -12.27 -2.87 -1.73
C ASP A 209 -11.23 -1.75 -1.92
N HIS A 210 -11.10 -1.27 -3.16
CA HIS A 210 -10.18 -0.18 -3.51
C HIS A 210 -10.59 1.20 -3.00
N ASP A 211 -11.76 1.35 -2.36
CA ASP A 211 -12.15 2.56 -1.63
C ASP A 211 -11.88 2.46 -0.12
N LEU A 212 -11.70 1.23 0.40
CA LEU A 212 -11.62 0.96 1.84
C LEU A 212 -10.21 0.68 2.31
N ASP A 213 -9.45 -0.10 1.55
CA ASP A 213 -8.12 -0.52 1.98
C ASP A 213 -7.09 -0.71 0.87
N PHE A 214 -5.86 -0.39 1.26
CA PHE A 214 -4.66 -0.69 0.50
C PHE A 214 -3.49 -0.82 1.46
N SER A 215 -2.99 -2.04 1.62
CA SER A 215 -1.70 -2.30 2.26
C SER A 215 -0.62 -2.47 1.20
N PRO A 216 0.13 -1.40 0.85
CA PRO A 216 1.19 -1.48 -0.15
C PRO A 216 2.29 -2.45 0.28
N ASP A 217 3.08 -2.93 -0.67
CA ASP A 217 4.31 -3.66 -0.39
C ASP A 217 5.34 -2.70 0.24
N THR A 218 6.30 -3.22 1.04
CA THR A 218 7.48 -2.41 1.35
C THR A 218 8.19 -1.96 0.05
N PRO A 219 8.68 -0.71 -0.03
CA PRO A 219 9.43 -0.24 -1.19
C PRO A 219 10.75 -0.97 -1.43
N ALA A 220 11.31 -1.63 -0.42
CA ALA A 220 12.54 -2.39 -0.60
C ALA A 220 12.24 -3.75 -1.26
N ARG A 221 12.92 -4.03 -2.38
CA ARG A 221 12.92 -5.35 -3.05
C ARG A 221 14.25 -6.08 -2.87
N VAL A 222 15.16 -5.48 -2.12
CA VAL A 222 16.42 -6.06 -1.64
C VAL A 222 16.41 -6.02 -0.12
N THR A 223 17.13 -6.92 0.53
CA THR A 223 17.36 -6.79 1.97
C THR A 223 18.06 -5.48 2.29
N PHE A 224 17.84 -4.96 3.49
CA PHE A 224 18.49 -3.73 3.93
C PHE A 224 20.03 -3.88 4.01
N SER A 225 20.55 -5.10 4.20
CA SER A 225 21.97 -5.43 4.03
C SER A 225 22.47 -5.37 2.58
N GLY A 226 21.58 -5.32 1.59
CA GLY A 226 21.87 -5.31 0.16
C GLY A 226 22.31 -6.65 -0.42
N GLN A 227 22.39 -7.71 0.40
CA GLN A 227 22.96 -9.01 0.01
C GLN A 227 21.98 -9.91 -0.74
N VAL A 228 20.68 -9.80 -0.43
CA VAL A 228 19.64 -10.67 -1.00
C VAL A 228 18.67 -9.81 -1.79
N ASP A 229 18.46 -10.20 -3.04
CA ASP A 229 17.42 -9.64 -3.89
C ASP A 229 16.21 -10.58 -3.86
N CYS A 230 15.07 -10.08 -3.41
CA CYS A 230 13.87 -10.89 -3.20
C CYS A 230 13.25 -11.41 -4.51
N GLU A 231 13.65 -10.84 -5.66
CA GLU A 231 13.17 -11.29 -6.98
C GLU A 231 13.97 -12.46 -7.54
N THR A 232 15.25 -12.55 -7.18
CA THR A 232 16.17 -13.56 -7.74
C THR A 232 16.61 -14.60 -6.71
N SER A 233 16.36 -14.35 -5.42
CA SER A 233 16.74 -15.23 -4.31
C SER A 233 15.53 -15.78 -3.58
N CYS A 234 15.65 -17.05 -3.19
CA CYS A 234 14.69 -17.74 -2.33
C CYS A 234 15.04 -17.67 -0.83
N ALA A 235 15.99 -16.79 -0.46
CA ALA A 235 16.33 -16.57 0.94
C ALA A 235 15.21 -15.84 1.69
N LYS A 236 14.89 -16.33 2.89
CA LYS A 236 13.97 -15.65 3.82
C LYS A 236 14.75 -14.63 4.64
N GLN A 237 14.76 -13.39 4.19
CA GLN A 237 15.38 -12.26 4.88
C GLN A 237 14.55 -11.01 4.63
N PRO A 238 14.18 -10.21 5.64
CA PRO A 238 13.30 -9.05 5.43
C PRO A 238 13.88 -8.10 4.37
N PRO A 239 13.07 -7.67 3.39
CA PRO A 239 11.60 -7.86 3.30
C PRO A 239 11.14 -9.09 2.50
N CYS A 240 12.06 -9.94 2.04
CA CYS A 240 11.79 -11.13 1.25
C CYS A 240 11.13 -12.22 2.10
N PHE A 241 9.95 -12.70 1.66
CA PHE A 241 9.30 -13.86 2.26
C PHE A 241 8.81 -14.82 1.16
N PRO A 242 9.73 -15.42 0.39
CA PRO A 242 9.41 -16.16 -0.83
C PRO A 242 8.55 -17.40 -0.55
N ILE A 243 7.66 -17.71 -1.49
CA ILE A 243 6.78 -18.88 -1.42
C ILE A 243 7.53 -20.10 -1.97
N LYS A 244 7.88 -21.03 -1.07
CA LYS A 244 8.56 -22.29 -1.41
C LYS A 244 7.69 -23.19 -2.30
N ILE A 245 8.30 -23.79 -3.31
CA ILE A 245 7.62 -24.72 -4.23
C ILE A 245 7.55 -26.12 -3.59
N PRO A 246 6.35 -26.72 -3.49
CA PRO A 246 6.22 -28.08 -2.98
C PRO A 246 6.72 -29.11 -4.00
N PRO A 247 7.07 -30.33 -3.56
CA PRO A 247 7.23 -31.46 -4.45
C PRO A 247 5.98 -31.65 -5.33
N ASN A 248 6.18 -32.11 -6.57
CA ASN A 248 5.11 -32.37 -7.53
C ASN A 248 4.24 -31.15 -7.89
N ASP A 249 4.76 -29.93 -7.78
CA ASP A 249 4.04 -28.75 -8.26
C ASP A 249 3.68 -28.92 -9.76
N PRO A 250 2.43 -28.63 -10.15
CA PRO A 250 1.98 -28.86 -11.50
C PRO A 250 2.68 -27.97 -12.53
N ARG A 251 3.15 -26.77 -12.11
CA ARG A 251 3.75 -25.77 -12.98
C ARG A 251 5.27 -25.70 -12.83
N ILE A 252 5.78 -25.65 -11.60
CA ILE A 252 7.21 -25.40 -11.34
C ILE A 252 7.90 -26.69 -10.95
N LYS A 253 8.74 -27.24 -11.83
CA LYS A 253 9.40 -28.54 -11.60
C LYS A 253 10.62 -28.44 -10.70
N ASN A 254 11.32 -27.31 -10.70
CA ASN A 254 12.47 -27.10 -9.85
C ASN A 254 12.03 -26.74 -8.42
N THR A 255 12.14 -27.68 -7.48
CA THR A 255 11.77 -27.44 -6.07
C THR A 255 12.77 -26.55 -5.32
N ARG A 256 13.91 -26.20 -5.93
CA ARG A 256 14.84 -25.20 -5.40
C ARG A 256 14.41 -23.77 -5.74
N ASP A 257 13.45 -23.62 -6.64
CA ASP A 257 12.87 -22.34 -7.03
C ASP A 257 11.83 -21.87 -5.98
N CYS A 258 11.36 -20.65 -6.13
CA CYS A 258 10.33 -20.04 -5.30
C CYS A 258 9.54 -18.98 -6.08
N LEU A 259 8.37 -18.60 -5.56
CA LEU A 259 7.69 -17.40 -6.06
C LEU A 259 8.12 -16.20 -5.22
N PRO A 260 8.54 -15.09 -5.86
CA PRO A 260 8.81 -13.84 -5.15
C PRO A 260 7.58 -13.39 -4.37
N PHE A 261 7.79 -13.04 -3.11
CA PHE A 261 6.78 -12.46 -2.25
C PHE A 261 7.45 -11.52 -1.27
N PHE A 262 6.81 -10.37 -1.08
CA PHE A 262 7.35 -9.24 -0.34
C PHE A 262 6.34 -8.89 0.73
N ARG A 263 6.85 -8.59 1.92
CA ARG A 263 5.97 -8.25 3.04
C ARG A 263 5.29 -6.90 2.79
N SER A 264 4.01 -6.81 3.15
CA SER A 264 3.28 -5.53 3.20
C SER A 264 4.02 -4.53 4.07
N ALA A 265 4.06 -3.27 3.66
CA ALA A 265 4.71 -2.18 4.37
C ALA A 265 4.25 -2.06 5.84
N PRO A 266 5.18 -1.78 6.78
CA PRO A 266 4.80 -1.56 8.17
C PRO A 266 4.15 -0.19 8.37
N ALA A 267 3.41 -0.06 9.48
CA ALA A 267 2.94 1.21 10.02
C ALA A 267 3.71 1.55 11.29
N CYS A 268 3.90 2.85 11.56
CA CYS A 268 4.38 3.29 12.87
C CYS A 268 3.28 3.10 13.91
N THR A 269 3.60 2.48 15.04
CA THR A 269 2.68 2.34 16.17
C THR A 269 3.34 2.81 17.47
N SER A 270 2.69 3.76 18.13
CA SER A 270 3.22 4.36 19.36
C SER A 270 3.11 3.39 20.53
N GLY A 271 4.16 3.31 21.35
CA GLY A 271 4.19 2.53 22.59
C GLY A 271 4.16 1.00 22.44
N ARG A 272 4.21 0.47 21.21
CA ARG A 272 4.31 -0.96 20.92
C ARG A 272 5.22 -1.16 19.71
N ALA A 273 5.94 -2.27 19.69
CA ALA A 273 6.78 -2.64 18.55
C ALA A 273 6.29 -3.89 17.81
N ILE A 274 5.10 -4.37 18.15
CA ILE A 274 4.42 -5.41 17.37
C ILE A 274 4.08 -4.80 16.02
N ARG A 275 4.49 -5.47 14.94
CA ARG A 275 4.34 -4.97 13.59
C ARG A 275 2.87 -4.80 13.23
N ASP A 276 2.51 -3.63 12.75
CA ASP A 276 1.23 -3.34 12.11
C ASP A 276 1.42 -3.04 10.63
N GLN A 277 0.36 -3.22 9.84
CA GLN A 277 0.36 -2.87 8.41
C GLN A 277 -0.39 -1.57 8.23
N ILE A 278 0.09 -0.75 7.31
CA ILE A 278 -0.56 0.51 6.94
C ILE A 278 -1.76 0.26 6.04
N ASN A 279 -2.81 1.06 6.23
CA ASN A 279 -3.80 1.34 5.21
C ASN A 279 -3.49 2.70 4.58
N ALA A 280 -3.15 2.72 3.29
CA ALA A 280 -2.84 3.95 2.56
C ALA A 280 -4.10 4.73 2.12
N LEU A 281 -5.30 4.15 2.29
CA LEU A 281 -6.58 4.75 1.93
C LEU A 281 -7.38 5.19 3.15
N THR A 282 -8.38 6.05 2.94
CA THR A 282 -9.38 6.32 3.99
C THR A 282 -10.22 5.08 4.24
N SER A 283 -10.69 4.87 5.48
CA SER A 283 -11.51 3.69 5.81
C SER A 283 -13.01 3.88 5.52
N PHE A 284 -13.41 5.00 4.92
CA PHE A 284 -14.80 5.33 4.67
C PHE A 284 -15.16 5.00 3.22
N LEU A 285 -16.40 4.57 2.97
CA LEU A 285 -16.98 4.58 1.62
C LEU A 285 -17.25 6.03 1.21
N ASP A 286 -16.26 6.72 0.67
CA ASP A 286 -16.35 8.14 0.35
C ASP A 286 -15.91 8.51 -1.08
N GLY A 287 -15.64 7.50 -1.90
CA GLY A 287 -15.17 7.66 -3.26
C GLY A 287 -13.70 8.05 -3.36
N SER A 288 -12.88 7.79 -2.33
CA SER A 288 -11.43 7.96 -2.36
C SER A 288 -10.78 7.20 -3.54
N VAL A 289 -11.37 6.09 -3.98
CA VAL A 289 -11.00 5.36 -5.20
C VAL A 289 -11.07 6.24 -6.48
N VAL A 290 -11.89 7.30 -6.47
CA VAL A 290 -12.01 8.32 -7.54
C VAL A 290 -11.21 9.58 -7.21
N TYR A 291 -11.27 10.05 -5.96
CA TYR A 291 -10.77 11.37 -5.56
C TYR A 291 -9.35 11.38 -4.97
N GLY A 292 -8.79 10.22 -4.67
CA GLY A 292 -7.53 10.05 -3.96
C GLY A 292 -7.67 10.17 -2.45
N SER A 293 -6.71 9.57 -1.73
CA SER A 293 -6.60 9.61 -0.26
C SER A 293 -5.49 10.55 0.23
N GLU A 294 -4.86 11.30 -0.68
CA GLU A 294 -3.83 12.30 -0.39
C GLU A 294 -4.14 13.63 -1.10
N VAL A 295 -4.02 14.75 -0.39
CA VAL A 295 -4.32 16.10 -0.92
C VAL A 295 -3.57 16.43 -2.22
N PRO A 296 -2.26 16.14 -2.37
CA PRO A 296 -1.56 16.39 -3.63
C PRO A 296 -2.13 15.61 -4.82
N LEU A 297 -2.50 14.34 -4.63
CA LEU A 297 -3.11 13.52 -5.69
C LEU A 297 -4.50 14.04 -6.04
N ALA A 298 -5.34 14.31 -5.04
CA ALA A 298 -6.67 14.88 -5.25
C ALA A 298 -6.62 16.19 -6.05
N ASN A 299 -5.64 17.06 -5.76
CA ASN A 299 -5.42 18.29 -6.53
C ASN A 299 -4.96 18.05 -7.97
N LYS A 300 -4.15 17.00 -8.21
CA LYS A 300 -3.68 16.61 -9.56
C LYS A 300 -4.82 16.01 -10.41
N LEU A 301 -5.80 15.37 -9.77
CA LEU A 301 -6.97 14.77 -10.42
C LEU A 301 -8.04 15.79 -10.83
N ARG A 302 -7.96 17.04 -10.37
CA ARG A 302 -8.93 18.10 -10.66
C ARG A 302 -8.55 18.86 -11.92
N ASP A 303 -9.55 19.25 -12.71
CA ASP A 303 -9.37 20.27 -13.73
C ASP A 303 -9.39 21.65 -13.07
N ARG A 304 -8.20 22.25 -12.97
CA ARG A 304 -7.99 23.56 -12.34
C ARG A 304 -7.92 24.71 -13.36
N THR A 305 -8.15 24.42 -14.64
CA THR A 305 -8.09 25.43 -15.71
C THR A 305 -9.33 26.32 -15.77
N ASN A 306 -10.40 25.94 -15.08
CA ASN A 306 -11.68 26.63 -15.07
C ASN A 306 -12.38 26.55 -13.70
N GLN A 307 -13.56 27.16 -13.58
CA GLN A 307 -14.38 27.19 -12.36
C GLN A 307 -15.60 26.26 -12.46
N LEU A 308 -15.49 25.15 -13.20
CA LEU A 308 -16.59 24.21 -13.39
C LEU A 308 -16.57 23.05 -12.37
N GLY A 309 -15.50 22.94 -11.58
CA GLY A 309 -15.38 21.91 -10.54
C GLY A 309 -15.29 20.49 -11.09
N LEU A 310 -14.64 20.31 -12.24
CA LEU A 310 -14.52 19.02 -12.93
C LEU A 310 -13.29 18.24 -12.45
N LEU A 311 -13.31 16.93 -12.67
CA LEU A 311 -12.10 16.11 -12.70
C LEU A 311 -11.40 16.26 -14.06
N ALA A 312 -10.08 16.17 -14.04
CA ALA A 312 -9.26 16.15 -15.23
C ALA A 312 -9.61 14.93 -16.09
N VAL A 313 -9.53 15.09 -17.40
CA VAL A 313 -9.87 14.05 -18.39
C VAL A 313 -8.79 13.95 -19.46
N ASN A 314 -8.76 12.83 -20.17
CA ASN A 314 -7.87 12.64 -21.29
C ASN A 314 -8.09 13.70 -22.36
N GLN A 315 -7.00 14.31 -22.85
CA GLN A 315 -7.04 15.32 -23.91
C GLN A 315 -6.80 14.72 -25.30
N ASN A 316 -6.29 13.49 -25.38
CA ASN A 316 -5.86 12.86 -26.62
C ASN A 316 -6.91 11.88 -27.15
N PHE A 317 -7.66 11.24 -26.25
CA PHE A 317 -8.60 10.18 -26.60
C PHE A 317 -9.97 10.38 -25.97
N THR A 318 -11.00 10.00 -26.70
CA THR A 318 -12.39 9.92 -26.22
C THR A 318 -13.04 8.63 -26.68
N ASP A 319 -14.10 8.23 -25.99
CA ASP A 319 -14.97 7.11 -26.36
C ASP A 319 -16.26 7.69 -26.96
N ARG A 320 -16.27 7.88 -28.28
CA ARG A 320 -17.42 8.47 -28.99
C ARG A 320 -17.87 9.80 -28.36
N GLY A 321 -16.90 10.66 -28.04
CA GLY A 321 -17.13 11.96 -27.38
C GLY A 321 -17.29 11.89 -25.85
N LYS A 322 -17.25 10.70 -25.24
CA LYS A 322 -17.23 10.53 -23.78
C LYS A 322 -15.79 10.53 -23.26
N GLU A 323 -15.62 11.08 -22.07
CA GLU A 323 -14.32 11.31 -21.44
C GLU A 323 -13.63 10.02 -21.01
N TYR A 324 -12.31 9.94 -21.17
CA TYR A 324 -11.48 8.96 -20.44
C TYR A 324 -10.79 9.63 -19.27
N MET A 325 -10.32 8.82 -18.32
CA MET A 325 -9.37 9.28 -17.30
C MET A 325 -8.11 9.88 -17.97
N PRO A 326 -7.45 10.86 -17.34
CA PRO A 326 -6.20 11.39 -17.86
C PRO A 326 -5.12 10.30 -17.78
N PHE A 327 -4.15 10.32 -18.69
CA PHE A 327 -2.96 9.48 -18.53
C PHE A 327 -2.10 10.02 -17.39
N ASP A 328 -1.42 9.12 -16.68
CA ASP A 328 -0.37 9.56 -15.79
C ASP A 328 0.82 10.09 -16.61
N ARG A 329 1.47 11.14 -16.10
CA ARG A 329 2.62 11.79 -16.72
C ARG A 329 3.91 11.17 -16.21
N MET A 330 3.96 9.85 -16.17
CA MET A 330 5.16 9.14 -15.73
C MET A 330 6.17 9.12 -16.87
N GLN A 331 7.43 9.47 -16.57
CA GLN A 331 8.51 9.33 -17.57
C GLN A 331 8.72 7.87 -17.99
N LYS A 332 8.37 6.92 -17.12
CA LYS A 332 8.48 5.48 -17.36
C LYS A 332 7.23 4.80 -16.81
N ASP A 333 6.41 4.31 -17.71
CA ASP A 333 5.05 3.87 -17.44
C ASP A 333 4.92 2.36 -17.76
N PRO A 334 4.46 1.54 -16.79
CA PRO A 334 4.43 0.09 -16.96
C PRO A 334 3.36 -0.39 -17.95
N CYS A 335 2.32 0.41 -18.22
CA CYS A 335 1.30 0.08 -19.23
C CYS A 335 1.85 0.21 -20.66
N LEU A 336 2.93 0.96 -20.87
CA LEU A 336 3.60 1.03 -22.18
C LEU A 336 4.21 -0.31 -22.60
N ILE A 337 4.67 -1.12 -21.66
CA ILE A 337 5.26 -2.44 -21.92
C ILE A 337 4.18 -3.42 -22.39
N VAL A 338 2.99 -3.37 -21.80
CA VAL A 338 1.87 -4.23 -22.19
C VAL A 338 1.25 -3.76 -23.50
N SER A 339 1.11 -2.45 -23.68
CA SER A 339 0.47 -1.87 -24.87
C SER A 339 1.37 -1.83 -26.11
N LYS A 340 2.70 -2.04 -25.96
CA LYS A 340 3.71 -2.15 -27.03
C LYS A 340 3.49 -1.16 -28.16
N GLY A 341 3.03 -1.63 -29.33
CA GLY A 341 2.82 -0.82 -30.52
C GLY A 341 1.75 0.26 -30.36
N ALA A 342 0.76 0.07 -29.48
CA ALA A 342 -0.27 1.06 -29.21
C ALA A 342 0.23 2.22 -28.31
N LYS A 343 1.31 2.01 -27.55
CA LYS A 343 1.96 3.01 -26.68
C LYS A 343 0.97 3.79 -25.81
N ILE A 344 0.05 3.08 -25.16
CA ILE A 344 -0.97 3.65 -24.28
C ILE A 344 -0.45 3.66 -22.84
N PRO A 345 -0.24 4.84 -22.22
CA PRO A 345 0.17 4.93 -20.82
C PRO A 345 -0.95 4.49 -19.87
N CYS A 346 -0.59 4.26 -18.61
CA CYS A 346 -1.54 4.02 -17.55
C CYS A 346 -2.43 5.24 -17.32
N PHE A 347 -3.68 4.99 -16.92
CA PHE A 347 -4.57 6.03 -16.44
C PHE A 347 -4.16 6.49 -15.04
N LEU A 348 -4.33 7.79 -14.79
CA LEU A 348 -4.23 8.39 -13.47
C LEU A 348 -5.61 8.41 -12.82
N ALA A 349 -5.72 7.84 -11.62
CA ALA A 349 -6.94 7.74 -10.84
C ALA A 349 -6.69 8.05 -9.35
N GLY A 350 -7.75 8.00 -8.54
CA GLY A 350 -7.65 8.14 -7.07
C GLY A 350 -6.92 6.99 -6.37
N ASP A 351 -6.94 5.80 -6.97
CA ASP A 351 -6.24 4.60 -6.50
C ASP A 351 -5.21 4.12 -7.53
N SER A 352 -4.03 3.69 -7.05
CA SER A 352 -2.90 3.30 -7.92
C SER A 352 -3.14 2.00 -8.69
N ARG A 353 -4.10 1.17 -8.24
CA ARG A 353 -4.41 -0.13 -8.82
C ARG A 353 -5.50 -0.06 -9.88
N ALA A 354 -5.97 1.14 -10.24
CA ALA A 354 -6.99 1.33 -11.29
C ALA A 354 -6.66 0.65 -12.63
N ASN A 355 -5.37 0.45 -12.92
CA ASN A 355 -4.87 -0.17 -14.16
C ASN A 355 -4.63 -1.69 -14.06
N GLU A 356 -4.99 -2.34 -12.95
CA GLU A 356 -4.74 -3.77 -12.73
C GLU A 356 -5.51 -4.65 -13.73
N MET A 357 -6.75 -4.28 -14.07
CA MET A 357 -7.57 -5.00 -15.03
C MET A 357 -8.59 -4.10 -15.73
N LEU A 358 -9.03 -4.49 -16.93
CA LEU A 358 -9.89 -3.66 -17.79
C LEU A 358 -11.25 -3.33 -17.17
N GLY A 359 -11.89 -4.28 -16.49
CA GLY A 359 -13.19 -4.06 -15.84
C GLY A 359 -13.11 -2.99 -14.75
N LEU A 360 -12.03 -2.99 -13.95
CA LEU A 360 -11.77 -1.98 -12.94
C LEU A 360 -11.53 -0.60 -13.59
N MET A 361 -10.71 -0.52 -14.65
CA MET A 361 -10.51 0.73 -15.42
C MET A 361 -11.83 1.32 -15.95
N CYS A 362 -12.75 0.46 -16.41
CA CYS A 362 -14.08 0.88 -16.85
C CYS A 362 -14.90 1.48 -15.69
N MET A 363 -14.85 0.88 -14.49
CA MET A 363 -15.53 1.44 -13.31
C MET A 363 -14.98 2.82 -12.93
N HIS A 364 -13.66 2.98 -12.84
CA HIS A 364 -13.08 4.29 -12.57
C HIS A 364 -13.48 5.33 -13.61
N THR A 365 -13.45 4.97 -14.90
CA THR A 365 -13.89 5.87 -15.99
C THR A 365 -15.35 6.26 -15.86
N LEU A 366 -16.23 5.31 -15.48
CA LEU A 366 -17.65 5.56 -15.26
C LEU A 366 -17.87 6.62 -14.17
N PHE A 367 -17.18 6.51 -13.03
CA PHE A 367 -17.35 7.47 -11.93
C PHE A 367 -16.70 8.82 -12.19
N VAL A 368 -15.61 8.89 -12.97
CA VAL A 368 -15.09 10.18 -13.45
C VAL A 368 -16.10 10.89 -14.35
N ARG A 369 -16.72 10.16 -15.28
CA ARG A 369 -17.81 10.70 -16.13
C ARG A 369 -18.99 11.17 -15.29
N GLU A 370 -19.38 10.39 -14.27
CA GLU A 370 -20.51 10.73 -13.42
C GLU A 370 -20.24 11.99 -12.58
N HIS A 371 -19.04 12.13 -12.01
CA HIS A 371 -18.63 13.37 -11.34
C HIS A 371 -18.80 14.58 -12.27
N ASN A 372 -18.24 14.51 -13.48
CA ASN A 372 -18.31 15.61 -14.43
C ASN A 372 -19.74 15.90 -14.90
N ARG A 373 -20.58 14.87 -15.04
CA ARG A 373 -22.02 15.03 -15.33
C ARG A 373 -22.73 15.79 -14.20
N LEU A 374 -22.48 15.41 -12.95
CA LEU A 374 -23.04 16.04 -11.75
C LEU A 374 -22.58 17.50 -11.64
N ALA A 375 -21.29 17.77 -11.73
CA ALA A 375 -20.73 19.13 -11.64
C ALA A 375 -21.32 20.07 -12.71
N ARG A 376 -21.44 19.62 -13.97
CA ARG A 376 -22.09 20.40 -15.05
C ARG A 376 -23.58 20.63 -14.81
N ALA A 377 -24.29 19.66 -14.25
CA ALA A 377 -25.70 19.82 -13.90
C ALA A 377 -25.87 20.82 -12.74
N LEU A 378 -25.04 20.70 -11.70
CA LEU A 378 -25.03 21.62 -10.57
C LEU A 378 -24.67 23.05 -10.98
N LYS A 379 -23.75 23.24 -11.93
CA LYS A 379 -23.43 24.58 -12.47
C LYS A 379 -24.60 25.22 -13.20
N ARG A 380 -25.38 24.43 -13.96
CA ARG A 380 -26.59 24.93 -14.64
C ARG A 380 -27.67 25.33 -13.65
N LEU A 381 -27.85 24.55 -12.57
CA LEU A 381 -28.81 24.85 -11.51
C LEU A 381 -28.37 26.01 -10.61
N ASN A 382 -27.07 26.11 -10.36
CA ASN A 382 -26.46 27.12 -9.48
C ASN A 382 -25.34 27.88 -10.22
N PRO A 383 -25.67 28.81 -11.14
CA PRO A 383 -24.65 29.54 -11.91
C PRO A 383 -23.68 30.35 -11.05
N HIS A 384 -24.08 30.72 -9.84
CA HIS A 384 -23.29 31.48 -8.88
C HIS A 384 -22.23 30.64 -8.12
N TRP A 385 -22.29 29.30 -8.17
CA TRP A 385 -21.30 28.46 -7.51
C TRP A 385 -19.94 28.50 -8.23
N ASN A 386 -18.87 28.57 -7.44
CA ASN A 386 -17.49 28.49 -7.90
C ASN A 386 -17.04 27.03 -8.09
N GLY A 387 -15.84 26.82 -8.64
CA GLY A 387 -15.33 25.49 -8.93
C GLY A 387 -15.14 24.60 -7.70
N GLU A 388 -14.79 25.17 -6.55
CA GLU A 388 -14.63 24.41 -5.31
C GLU A 388 -15.98 23.87 -4.81
N LYS A 389 -17.01 24.71 -4.74
CA LYS A 389 -18.35 24.31 -4.31
C LYS A 389 -18.91 23.21 -5.23
N LEU A 390 -18.74 23.37 -6.55
CA LEU A 390 -19.19 22.37 -7.54
C LEU A 390 -18.50 21.02 -7.36
N TYR A 391 -17.17 21.04 -7.21
CA TYR A 391 -16.38 19.83 -6.98
C TYR A 391 -16.83 19.12 -5.70
N GLN A 392 -16.97 19.85 -4.59
CA GLN A 392 -17.32 19.26 -3.30
C GLN A 392 -18.76 18.71 -3.26
N GLU A 393 -19.72 19.40 -3.87
CA GLU A 393 -21.10 18.89 -3.94
C GLU A 393 -21.22 17.68 -4.88
N ALA A 394 -20.55 17.69 -6.04
CA ALA A 394 -20.49 16.52 -6.92
C ALA A 394 -19.80 15.33 -6.23
N ARG A 395 -18.68 15.58 -5.53
CA ARG A 395 -17.98 14.58 -4.70
C ARG A 395 -18.88 14.00 -3.61
N LYS A 396 -19.61 14.86 -2.89
CA LYS A 396 -20.53 14.44 -1.84
C LYS A 396 -21.66 13.54 -2.37
N ILE A 397 -22.26 13.91 -3.51
CA ILE A 397 -23.31 13.10 -4.14
C ILE A 397 -22.75 11.77 -4.62
N LEU A 398 -21.59 11.76 -5.29
CA LEU A 398 -20.99 10.53 -5.80
C LEU A 398 -20.57 9.58 -4.67
N GLY A 399 -20.03 10.10 -3.56
CA GLY A 399 -19.78 9.31 -2.36
C GLY A 399 -21.06 8.68 -1.80
N ALA A 400 -22.18 9.41 -1.82
CA ALA A 400 -23.48 8.84 -1.43
C ALA A 400 -23.99 7.79 -2.43
N MET A 401 -23.73 7.95 -3.73
CA MET A 401 -24.05 6.94 -4.75
C MET A 401 -23.28 5.63 -4.57
N ILE A 402 -22.07 5.68 -4.00
CA ILE A 402 -21.28 4.48 -3.70
C ILE A 402 -21.82 3.78 -2.44
N GLN A 403 -22.40 4.53 -1.50
CA GLN A 403 -22.95 4.01 -0.23
C GLN A 403 -24.32 3.34 -0.36
N VAL A 404 -25.10 3.69 -1.39
CA VAL A 404 -26.50 3.24 -1.63
C VAL A 404 -26.51 2.23 -2.76
#